data_AF-A0A945NLY6-F1
#
_entry.id   AF-A0A945NLY6-F1
#
_cell.length_a   1.000
_cell.length_b   1.000
_cell.length_c   1.000
_cell.angle_alpha   90.00
_cell.angle_beta   90.00
_cell.angle_gamma   90.00
#
_symmetry.space_group_name_H-M   'P 1'
#
loop_
_entity.id
_entity.type
_entity.pdbx_description
1 polymer ?
#
loop_
_entity_poly.entity_id
_entity_poly.type
_entity_poly.pdbx_seq_one_letter_code
_entity_poly.pdbx_strand_id
1 'polypeptide(L)'
;ELSSASVATGSIVATITSEEGYDMSIAEDGDLRDGAKTIDDVVDGTVTAGSEEYGIKATDGDGALSQDTAITNNLVVASNVGYVKDKATTITFSASIDATQTQQGSYAHTVTLTLTAKP
;
A
#
# COMPACT_ATOMS: atom_id res chain seq x y z
N GLU A 1 7.13 -3.41 -14.96
CA GLU A 1 6.38 -2.40 -15.72
C GLU A 1 4.90 -2.73 -15.63
N LEU A 2 4.04 -1.72 -15.61
CA LEU A 2 2.59 -1.90 -15.59
C LEU A 2 2.07 -2.23 -17.00
N SER A 3 1.00 -3.01 -17.07
CA SER A 3 0.29 -3.31 -18.31
C SER A 3 -1.21 -3.47 -18.03
N SER A 4 -2.05 -3.29 -19.03
CA SER A 4 -3.50 -3.48 -18.89
C SER A 4 -3.93 -4.95 -18.83
N ALA A 5 -3.02 -5.88 -19.10
CA ALA A 5 -3.33 -7.31 -19.13
C ALA A 5 -3.30 -7.96 -17.73
N SER A 6 -2.76 -7.28 -16.72
CA SER A 6 -2.55 -7.85 -15.40
C SER A 6 -2.46 -6.78 -14.32
N VAL A 7 -2.72 -7.18 -13.08
CA VAL A 7 -2.31 -6.41 -11.90
C VAL A 7 -0.85 -6.72 -11.60
N ALA A 8 -0.02 -5.70 -11.56
CA ALA A 8 1.34 -5.82 -11.04
C ALA A 8 1.33 -5.70 -9.52
N THR A 9 2.09 -6.56 -8.84
CA THR A 9 2.19 -6.54 -7.38
C THR A 9 3.62 -6.46 -6.90
N GLY A 10 3.84 -5.72 -5.83
CA GLY A 10 5.07 -5.72 -5.04
C GLY A 10 4.74 -5.84 -3.56
N SER A 11 5.71 -6.21 -2.72
CA SER A 11 5.46 -6.31 -1.28
C SER A 11 6.68 -5.96 -0.44
N ILE A 12 6.41 -5.42 0.74
CA ILE A 12 7.38 -5.33 1.84
C ILE A 12 6.85 -6.09 3.06
N VAL A 13 7.76 -6.59 3.90
CA VAL A 13 7.41 -7.19 5.18
C VAL A 13 8.01 -6.32 6.28
N ALA A 14 7.16 -5.80 7.16
CA ALA A 14 7.56 -5.06 8.34
C ALA A 14 7.46 -5.96 9.58
N THR A 15 8.57 -6.14 10.28
CA THR A 15 8.64 -6.97 11.50
C THR A 15 8.81 -6.05 12.71
N ILE A 16 7.87 -6.13 13.65
CA ILE A 16 7.77 -5.22 14.78
C ILE A 16 7.87 -5.98 16.11
N THR A 17 8.65 -5.42 17.02
CA THR A 17 8.68 -5.78 18.44
C THR A 17 8.34 -4.52 19.23
N SER A 18 7.33 -4.59 20.10
CA SER A 18 6.89 -3.49 20.95
C SER A 18 6.46 -4.02 22.31
N GLU A 19 6.81 -3.30 23.38
CA GLU A 19 6.43 -3.66 24.74
C GLU A 19 4.99 -3.21 25.08
N GLU A 20 4.56 -2.06 24.56
CA GLU A 20 3.32 -1.37 24.93
C GLU A 20 2.30 -1.28 23.77
N GLY A 21 2.57 -1.95 22.65
CA GLY A 21 1.77 -1.86 21.43
C GLY A 21 2.25 -0.76 20.49
N TYR A 22 1.60 -0.64 19.34
CA TYR A 22 2.03 0.27 18.28
C TYR A 22 0.90 0.59 17.30
N ASP A 23 1.08 1.68 16.56
CA ASP A 23 0.45 1.93 15.26
C ASP A 23 1.54 2.11 14.21
N MET A 24 1.43 1.40 13.09
CA MET A 24 2.23 1.65 11.90
C MET A 24 1.32 2.30 10.86
N SER A 25 1.66 3.52 10.46
CA SER A 25 0.99 4.25 9.38
C SER A 25 1.86 4.38 8.14
N ILE A 26 1.22 4.59 7.00
CA ILE A 26 1.85 4.85 5.71
C ILE A 26 1.31 6.15 5.12
N ALA A 27 2.20 6.90 4.49
CA ALA A 27 1.90 8.08 3.70
C ALA A 27 2.72 8.05 2.40
N GLU A 28 2.26 8.74 1.37
CA GLU A 28 2.96 8.85 0.09
C GLU A 28 3.26 10.31 -0.28
N ASP A 29 4.23 10.51 -1.17
CA ASP A 29 4.62 11.83 -1.69
C ASP A 29 3.73 12.34 -2.84
N GLY A 30 2.62 11.65 -3.08
CA GLY A 30 1.67 11.83 -4.16
C GLY A 30 1.44 10.51 -4.92
N ASP A 31 0.56 10.56 -5.90
CA ASP A 31 0.14 9.41 -6.70
C ASP A 31 1.35 8.69 -7.33
N LEU A 32 1.17 7.39 -7.56
CA LEU A 32 2.10 6.57 -8.33
C LEU A 32 2.23 7.15 -9.75
N ARG A 33 3.45 7.51 -10.19
CA ARG A 33 3.61 8.37 -11.38
C ARG A 33 4.83 8.09 -12.24
N ASP A 34 4.74 8.49 -13.52
CA ASP A 34 5.85 8.64 -14.46
C ASP A 34 5.85 10.07 -15.02
N GLY A 35 6.72 10.92 -14.47
CA GLY A 35 6.72 12.35 -14.76
C GLY A 35 5.41 13.00 -14.34
N ALA A 36 4.62 13.45 -15.31
CA ALA A 36 3.32 14.10 -15.09
C ALA A 36 2.12 13.16 -15.23
N LYS A 37 2.35 11.87 -15.55
CA LYS A 37 1.30 10.85 -15.66
C LYS A 37 1.16 10.16 -14.31
N THR A 38 -0.04 10.17 -13.74
CA THR A 38 -0.38 9.53 -12.48
C THR A 38 -1.18 8.26 -12.73
N ILE A 39 -1.24 7.39 -11.73
CA ILE A 39 -2.18 6.27 -11.65
C ILE A 39 -3.17 6.63 -10.55
N ASP A 40 -4.46 6.60 -10.88
CA ASP A 40 -5.53 6.91 -9.93
C ASP A 40 -5.59 5.88 -8.79
N ASP A 41 -6.01 6.35 -7.62
CA ASP A 41 -6.24 5.50 -6.45
C ASP A 41 -7.44 4.57 -6.62
N VAL A 42 -7.34 3.35 -6.08
CA VAL A 42 -8.45 2.40 -6.02
C VAL A 42 -9.58 2.94 -5.13
N VAL A 43 -10.82 2.83 -5.62
CA VAL A 43 -12.01 3.35 -4.91
C VAL A 43 -12.95 2.24 -4.47
N ASP A 44 -13.01 1.14 -5.22
CA ASP A 44 -14.00 0.07 -5.04
C ASP A 44 -13.51 -1.11 -4.18
N GLY A 45 -12.26 -1.03 -3.70
CA GLY A 45 -11.63 -2.05 -2.87
C GLY A 45 -10.87 -3.14 -3.63
N THR A 46 -10.76 -3.05 -4.96
CA THR A 46 -10.02 -4.05 -5.77
C THR A 46 -9.30 -3.40 -6.94
N VAL A 47 -7.97 -3.51 -6.98
CA VAL A 47 -7.22 -3.14 -8.19
C VAL A 47 -7.50 -4.18 -9.27
N THR A 48 -8.06 -3.74 -10.40
CA THR A 48 -8.55 -4.60 -11.48
C THR A 48 -7.65 -4.48 -12.71
N ALA A 49 -7.32 -5.63 -13.32
CA ALA A 49 -6.53 -5.63 -14.55
C ALA A 49 -7.27 -4.89 -15.68
N GLY A 50 -6.62 -3.88 -16.25
CA GLY A 50 -7.16 -3.08 -17.35
C GLY A 50 -7.87 -1.80 -16.91
N SER A 51 -7.98 -1.56 -15.60
CA SER A 51 -8.35 -0.28 -15.00
C SER A 51 -7.08 0.46 -14.55
N GLU A 52 -7.06 1.78 -14.65
CA GLU A 52 -6.02 2.61 -14.04
C GLU A 52 -6.27 2.73 -12.54
N GLU A 53 -5.58 1.92 -11.73
CA GLU A 53 -5.83 1.83 -10.29
C GLU A 53 -4.55 1.46 -9.53
N TYR A 54 -4.36 2.10 -8.38
CA TYR A 54 -3.32 1.81 -7.41
C TYR A 54 -3.90 1.62 -6.01
N GLY A 55 -3.42 0.63 -5.27
CA GLY A 55 -3.86 0.43 -3.90
C GLY A 55 -2.96 -0.50 -3.11
N ILE A 56 -3.15 -0.52 -1.79
CA ILE A 56 -2.40 -1.39 -0.89
C ILE A 56 -3.29 -2.29 -0.06
N LYS A 57 -2.74 -3.45 0.29
CA LYS A 57 -3.23 -4.34 1.35
C LYS A 57 -2.17 -4.45 2.43
N ALA A 58 -2.60 -4.67 3.66
CA ALA A 58 -1.74 -4.91 4.80
C ALA A 58 -2.31 -6.12 5.54
N THR A 59 -1.65 -7.26 5.34
CA THR A 59 -2.12 -8.59 5.70
C THR A 59 -1.08 -9.30 6.58
N ASP A 60 -1.46 -10.44 7.14
CA ASP A 60 -0.71 -11.14 8.18
C ASP A 60 -0.53 -10.31 9.46
N GLY A 61 0.05 -10.91 10.50
CA GLY A 61 0.43 -10.16 11.70
C GLY A 61 -0.72 -9.41 12.34
N ASP A 62 -0.59 -8.08 12.41
CA ASP A 62 -1.63 -7.15 12.85
C ASP A 62 -2.08 -6.24 11.69
N GLY A 63 -1.95 -6.71 10.45
CA GLY A 63 -2.35 -6.00 9.25
C GLY A 63 -3.81 -5.58 9.29
N ALA A 64 -4.07 -4.32 8.95
CA ALA A 64 -5.37 -3.67 9.10
C ALA A 64 -6.18 -3.57 7.80
N LEU A 65 -5.63 -3.97 6.65
CA LEU A 65 -6.23 -3.72 5.34
C LEU A 65 -6.40 -5.02 4.54
N SER A 66 -7.61 -5.57 4.55
CA SER A 66 -7.94 -6.82 3.86
C SER A 66 -8.30 -6.66 2.37
N GLN A 67 -8.50 -5.44 1.91
CA GLN A 67 -8.86 -5.06 0.54
C GLN A 67 -7.89 -4.01 0.02
N ASP A 68 -7.78 -3.86 -1.31
CA ASP A 68 -6.94 -2.81 -1.88
C ASP A 68 -7.49 -1.44 -1.44
N THR A 69 -6.63 -0.62 -0.85
CA THR A 69 -7.01 0.65 -0.21
C THR A 69 -6.08 1.76 -0.68
N ALA A 70 -6.64 2.92 -1.01
CA ALA A 70 -5.90 4.14 -1.34
C ALA A 70 -5.06 4.66 -0.15
N ILE A 71 -3.88 5.22 -0.39
CA ILE A 71 -3.01 5.77 0.67
C ILE A 71 -3.43 7.21 0.98
N THR A 72 -4.39 7.38 1.89
CA THR A 72 -4.85 8.71 2.30
C THR A 72 -4.71 8.94 3.81
N ASN A 73 -4.51 10.19 4.23
CA ASN A 73 -4.61 10.63 5.62
C ASN A 73 -3.74 9.86 6.65
N ASN A 74 -2.48 9.55 6.32
CA ASN A 74 -1.59 8.72 7.18
C ASN A 74 -2.24 7.38 7.55
N LEU A 75 -2.69 6.64 6.54
CA LEU A 75 -3.41 5.38 6.67
C LEU A 75 -2.71 4.40 7.62
N VAL A 76 -3.42 3.89 8.62
CA VAL A 76 -2.90 2.87 9.53
C VAL A 76 -2.93 1.52 8.82
N VAL A 77 -1.78 0.88 8.70
CA VAL A 77 -1.59 -0.41 8.01
C VAL A 77 -1.42 -1.57 8.99
N ALA A 78 -0.98 -1.31 10.22
CA ALA A 78 -0.93 -2.32 11.28
C ALA A 78 -1.08 -1.69 12.66
N SER A 79 -1.70 -2.40 13.60
CA SER A 79 -1.94 -1.88 14.94
C SER A 79 -2.03 -2.97 16.01
N ASN A 80 -1.38 -2.77 17.15
CA ASN A 80 -1.52 -3.62 18.33
C ASN A 80 -1.62 -2.77 19.61
N VAL A 81 -2.25 -3.31 20.65
CA VAL A 81 -2.49 -2.61 21.94
C VAL A 81 -1.71 -3.22 23.12
N GLY A 82 -0.71 -4.06 22.85
CA GLY A 82 0.15 -4.59 23.90
C GLY A 82 1.43 -5.21 23.35
N TYR A 83 2.07 -6.01 24.20
CA TYR A 83 3.32 -6.67 23.86
C TYR A 83 3.23 -7.49 22.57
N VAL A 84 4.14 -7.24 21.65
CA VAL A 84 4.38 -8.06 20.46
C VAL A 84 5.87 -8.31 20.29
N LYS A 85 6.20 -9.48 19.75
CA LYS A 85 7.57 -9.86 19.39
C LYS A 85 7.60 -10.43 17.99
N ASP A 86 8.55 -9.94 17.19
CA ASP A 86 8.83 -10.43 15.83
C ASP A 86 7.57 -10.54 14.97
N LYS A 87 6.64 -9.59 15.15
CA LYS A 87 5.33 -9.60 14.52
C LYS A 87 5.45 -9.07 13.10
N ALA A 88 5.34 -9.96 12.12
CA ALA A 88 5.48 -9.65 10.71
C ALA A 88 4.12 -9.27 10.08
N THR A 89 4.07 -8.10 9.43
CA THR A 89 2.94 -7.66 8.59
C THR A 89 3.43 -7.48 7.16
N THR A 90 2.72 -8.07 6.20
CA THR A 90 3.00 -7.95 4.76
C THR A 90 2.17 -6.82 4.17
N ILE A 91 2.84 -5.81 3.61
CA ILE A 91 2.19 -4.73 2.86
C ILE A 91 2.37 -5.04 1.38
N THR A 92 1.27 -5.30 0.68
CA THR A 92 1.23 -5.57 -0.76
C THR A 92 0.75 -4.32 -1.47
N PHE A 93 1.49 -3.91 -2.49
CA PHE A 93 1.16 -2.83 -3.40
C PHE A 93 0.64 -3.45 -4.70
N SER A 94 -0.51 -3.01 -5.16
CA SER A 94 -1.18 -3.48 -6.38
C SER A 94 -1.35 -2.30 -7.34
N ALA A 95 -1.03 -2.50 -8.62
CA ALA A 95 -1.22 -1.48 -9.64
C ALA A 95 -1.67 -2.09 -10.97
N SER A 96 -2.58 -1.42 -11.67
CA SER A 96 -2.89 -1.70 -13.08
C SER A 96 -3.09 -0.40 -13.85
N ILE A 97 -3.17 -0.51 -15.17
CA ILE A 97 -3.37 0.62 -16.07
C ILE A 97 -4.52 0.34 -17.05
N ASP A 98 -5.21 1.39 -17.48
CA ASP A 98 -6.03 1.38 -18.67
C ASP A 98 -5.18 1.85 -19.85
N ALA A 99 -4.92 0.97 -20.83
CA ALA A 99 -4.08 1.30 -21.98
C ALA A 99 -4.66 2.41 -22.89
N THR A 100 -5.93 2.80 -22.71
CA THR A 100 -6.55 3.92 -23.43
C THR A 100 -6.27 5.28 -22.79
N GLN A 101 -5.94 5.31 -21.49
CA GLN A 101 -5.63 6.54 -20.73
C GLN A 101 -4.14 6.64 -20.40
N THR A 102 -3.51 5.51 -20.13
CA THR A 102 -2.23 5.41 -19.44
C THR A 102 -1.25 4.61 -20.27
N GLN A 103 -0.04 5.15 -20.43
CA GLN A 103 0.99 4.45 -21.20
C GLN A 103 1.60 3.30 -20.37
N GLN A 104 1.81 2.14 -21.02
CA GLN A 104 2.65 1.08 -20.46
C GLN A 104 4.04 1.61 -20.11
N GLY A 105 4.51 1.30 -18.91
CA GLY A 105 5.81 1.76 -18.43
C GLY A 105 6.06 1.48 -16.96
N SER A 106 7.09 2.10 -16.42
CA SER A 106 7.43 2.05 -15.00
C SER A 106 6.95 3.32 -14.32
N TYR A 107 6.25 3.17 -13.21
CA TYR A 107 5.74 4.25 -12.38
C TYR A 107 6.33 4.11 -10.98
N ALA A 108 6.54 5.23 -10.31
CA ALA A 108 7.12 5.27 -8.97
C ALA A 108 6.56 6.43 -8.16
N HIS A 109 6.60 6.26 -6.84
CA HIS A 109 6.36 7.29 -5.84
C HIS A 109 7.18 6.93 -4.59
N THR A 110 7.18 7.79 -3.58
CA THR A 110 7.84 7.51 -2.30
C THR A 110 6.79 7.29 -1.23
N VAL A 111 6.87 6.15 -0.55
CA VAL A 111 6.08 5.90 0.67
C VAL A 111 6.93 6.04 1.92
N THR A 112 6.36 6.59 2.98
CA THR A 112 6.96 6.70 4.31
C THR A 112 6.13 5.88 5.29
N LEU A 113 6.77 4.92 5.95
CA LEU A 113 6.17 4.21 7.08
C LEU A 113 6.59 4.85 8.39
N THR A 114 5.62 5.16 9.24
CA THR A 114 5.85 5.72 10.57
C THR A 114 5.35 4.75 11.62
N LEU A 115 6.26 4.29 12.50
CA LEU A 115 5.93 3.47 13.65
C LEU A 115 5.79 4.37 14.89
N THR A 116 4.63 4.31 15.53
CA THR A 116 4.33 5.05 16.77
C THR A 116 4.07 4.05 17.89
N ALA A 117 4.86 4.12 18.97
CA ALA A 117 4.58 3.35 20.17
C ALA A 117 3.31 3.86 20.85
N LYS A 118 2.49 2.96 21.39
CA LYS A 118 1.34 3.35 22.21
C LYS A 118 1.76 3.53 23.67
N PRO A 119 1.15 4.49 24.39
CA PRO A 119 1.36 4.67 25.82
C PRO A 119 0.63 3.61 26.66
#